data_AF-A0A397V7X2-F1
#
_entry.id   AF-A0A397V7X2-F1
#
_cell.length_a   1.000
_cell.length_b   1.000
_cell.length_c   1.000
_cell.angle_alpha   90.00
_cell.angle_beta   90.00
_cell.angle_gamma   90.00
#
_symmetry.space_group_name_H-M   'P 1'
#
loop_
_entity.id
_entity.type
_entity.pdbx_description
1 polymer ?
#
loop_
_entity_poly.entity_id
_entity_poly.type
_entity_poly.pdbx_seq_one_letter_code
_entity_poly.pdbx_strand_id
1 'polypeptide(L)'
;MDFHVNYSNLLTQLLSSLIKAGWIRLTTRKKNPLSESEASSISPIIEAFLKNEVDRYQKNKKSRYNPTIEVETESHCIVIPVSKPEKSGFEEETKSRISDSSSNSLLYNTNIAPLYSKEDVNARIKEAKKNLR
;
A
#
# COMPACT_ATOMS: atom_id res chain seq x y z
N MET A 1 7.83 15.97 -21.10
CA MET A 1 7.12 14.83 -20.46
C MET A 1 6.04 15.41 -19.55
N ASP A 2 5.15 16.24 -20.11
CA ASP A 2 4.39 17.22 -19.32
C ASP A 2 2.96 17.34 -19.87
N PHE A 3 1.99 17.36 -18.96
CA PHE A 3 0.56 17.47 -19.28
C PHE A 3 0.19 18.87 -19.78
N HIS A 4 -0.90 18.96 -20.56
CA HIS A 4 -1.38 20.24 -21.07
C HIS A 4 -1.66 21.26 -19.94
N VAL A 5 -1.35 22.54 -20.19
CA VAL A 5 -1.58 23.66 -19.24
C VAL A 5 -3.04 23.79 -18.80
N ASN A 6 -3.99 23.30 -19.61
CA ASN A 6 -5.41 23.22 -19.26
C ASN A 6 -5.68 22.40 -17.97
N TYR A 7 -4.78 21.48 -17.61
CA TYR A 7 -4.89 20.66 -16.41
C TYR A 7 -4.25 21.29 -15.16
N SER A 8 -3.69 22.50 -15.23
CA SER A 8 -2.96 23.15 -14.14
C SER A 8 -3.68 23.09 -12.78
N ASN A 9 -5.00 23.28 -12.74
CA ASN A 9 -5.81 23.19 -11.51
C ASN A 9 -5.80 21.79 -10.88
N LEU A 10 -5.83 20.72 -11.68
CA LEU A 10 -5.71 19.34 -11.19
C LEU A 10 -4.26 19.02 -10.78
N LEU A 11 -3.29 19.57 -11.51
CA LEU A 11 -1.87 19.34 -11.26
C LEU A 11 -1.38 20.02 -9.98
N THR A 12 -1.82 21.25 -9.66
CA THR A 12 -1.47 21.95 -8.41
C THR A 12 -2.03 21.27 -7.15
N GLN A 13 -3.01 20.38 -7.29
CA GLN A 13 -3.56 19.56 -6.20
C GLN A 13 -2.77 18.24 -5.99
N LEU A 14 -1.81 17.91 -6.85
CA LEU A 14 -1.01 16.69 -6.80
C LEU A 14 0.46 16.99 -6.44
N LEU A 15 1.09 16.03 -5.77
CA LEU A 15 2.55 16.05 -5.60
C LEU A 15 3.25 15.72 -6.93
N SER A 16 4.36 16.37 -7.23
CA SER A 16 5.11 16.20 -8.48
C SER A 16 5.57 14.76 -8.75
N SER A 17 5.72 13.95 -7.70
CA SER A 17 5.97 12.50 -7.80
C SER A 17 4.77 11.73 -8.34
N LEU A 18 3.54 12.08 -7.92
CA LEU A 18 2.29 11.50 -8.43
C LEU A 18 2.04 11.94 -9.87
N ILE A 19 2.36 13.18 -10.24
CA ILE A 19 2.27 13.67 -11.62
C ILE A 19 3.19 12.84 -12.54
N LYS A 20 4.47 12.68 -12.17
CA LYS A 20 5.45 11.87 -12.93
C LYS A 20 5.02 10.39 -13.02
N ALA A 21 4.57 9.80 -11.92
CA ALA A 21 4.07 8.42 -11.91
C ALA A 21 2.77 8.25 -12.73
N GLY A 22 1.90 9.26 -12.74
CA GLY A 22 0.69 9.31 -13.55
C GLY A 22 0.99 9.38 -15.05
N TRP A 23 1.96 10.22 -15.45
CA TRP A 23 2.46 10.30 -16.82
C TRP A 23 2.99 8.95 -17.30
N ILE A 24 3.91 8.33 -16.55
CA ILE A 24 4.46 7.00 -16.86
C ILE A 24 3.32 5.96 -16.98
N ARG A 25 2.35 5.97 -16.06
CA ARG A 25 1.18 5.06 -16.12
C ARG A 25 0.29 5.28 -17.36
N LEU A 26 0.27 6.46 -17.98
CA LEU A 26 -0.47 6.72 -19.21
C LEU A 26 0.32 6.33 -20.46
N THR A 27 1.63 6.57 -20.48
CA THR A 27 2.48 6.25 -21.64
C THR A 27 2.99 4.81 -21.68
N THR A 28 3.05 4.09 -20.54
CA THR A 28 3.54 2.70 -20.47
C THR A 28 2.48 1.68 -20.02
N ARG A 29 1.17 2.00 -20.10
CA ARG A 29 0.10 1.05 -19.75
C ARG A 29 0.02 -0.12 -20.73
N LYS A 30 -0.17 -1.34 -20.21
CA LYS A 30 -0.26 -2.61 -20.97
C LYS A 30 -1.37 -2.66 -22.03
N LYS A 31 -2.39 -1.81 -21.95
CA LYS A 31 -3.44 -1.66 -22.98
C LYS A 31 -3.51 -0.21 -23.43
N ASN A 32 -3.44 0.00 -24.74
CA ASN A 32 -3.54 1.30 -25.42
C ASN A 32 -2.64 2.39 -24.80
N PRO A 33 -1.32 2.18 -24.65
CA PRO A 33 -0.41 3.22 -24.18
C PRO A 33 -0.58 4.51 -25.00
N LEU A 34 -0.64 5.66 -24.33
CA LEU A 34 -0.68 6.95 -25.04
C LEU A 34 0.74 7.32 -25.49
N SER A 35 0.86 7.85 -26.70
CA SER A 35 2.08 8.59 -27.10
C SER A 35 2.27 9.83 -26.22
N GLU A 36 3.49 10.39 -26.20
CA GLU A 36 3.76 11.61 -25.44
C GLU A 36 2.94 12.82 -25.96
N SER A 37 2.67 12.88 -27.27
CA SER A 37 1.82 13.91 -27.87
C SER A 37 0.36 13.75 -27.45
N GLU A 38 -0.19 12.53 -27.41
CA GLU A 38 -1.52 12.27 -26.86
C GLU A 38 -1.57 12.60 -25.36
N ALA A 39 -0.58 12.19 -24.57
CA ALA A 39 -0.49 12.46 -23.14
C ALA A 39 -0.32 13.96 -22.80
N SER A 40 0.26 14.75 -23.71
CA SER A 40 0.35 16.22 -23.60
C SER A 40 -0.87 16.96 -24.20
N SER A 41 -1.74 16.27 -24.93
CA SER A 41 -2.93 16.85 -25.56
C SER A 41 -4.08 17.11 -24.56
N ILE A 42 -5.09 17.90 -24.98
CA ILE A 42 -6.36 17.98 -24.27
C ILE A 42 -7.22 16.77 -24.65
N SER A 43 -7.34 15.81 -23.73
CA SER A 43 -8.20 14.62 -23.86
C SER A 43 -9.05 14.39 -22.60
N PRO A 44 -10.35 14.08 -22.73
CA PRO A 44 -11.21 13.79 -21.56
C PRO A 44 -10.76 12.53 -20.79
N ILE A 45 -10.05 11.61 -21.44
CA ILE A 45 -9.47 10.40 -20.81
C ILE A 45 -8.39 10.80 -19.79
N ILE A 46 -7.57 11.80 -20.13
CA ILE A 46 -6.49 12.32 -19.27
C ILE A 46 -7.10 13.13 -18.12
N GLU A 47 -8.12 13.95 -18.41
CA GLU A 47 -8.82 14.72 -17.38
C GLU A 47 -9.48 13.83 -16.33
N ALA A 48 -10.21 12.79 -16.76
CA ALA A 48 -10.84 11.82 -15.88
C ALA A 48 -9.80 11.04 -15.04
N PHE A 49 -8.66 10.68 -15.64
CA PHE A 49 -7.55 10.06 -14.92
C PHE A 49 -6.98 10.99 -13.84
N LEU A 50 -6.68 12.24 -14.17
CA LEU A 50 -6.13 13.22 -13.23
C LEU A 50 -7.11 13.54 -12.09
N LYS A 51 -8.41 13.70 -12.38
CA LYS A 51 -9.48 13.84 -11.37
C LYS A 51 -9.48 12.66 -10.38
N ASN A 52 -9.42 11.43 -10.88
CA ASN A 52 -9.36 10.23 -10.03
C ASN A 52 -8.07 10.16 -9.19
N GLU A 53 -6.91 10.56 -9.71
CA GLU A 53 -5.67 10.62 -8.91
C GLU A 53 -5.73 11.72 -7.83
N VAL A 54 -6.35 12.88 -8.11
CA VAL A 54 -6.62 13.93 -7.10
C VAL A 54 -7.55 13.39 -6.01
N ASP A 55 -8.67 12.78 -6.38
CA ASP A 55 -9.62 12.14 -5.46
C ASP A 55 -8.94 11.11 -4.55
N ARG A 56 -8.12 10.22 -5.13
CA ARG A 56 -7.37 9.20 -4.39
C ARG A 56 -6.36 9.85 -3.44
N TYR A 57 -5.64 10.88 -3.88
CA TYR A 57 -4.71 11.62 -3.03
C TYR A 57 -5.40 12.31 -1.85
N GLN A 58 -6.52 13.00 -2.09
CA GLN A 58 -7.31 13.66 -1.05
C GLN A 58 -7.92 12.65 -0.05
N LYS A 59 -8.50 11.55 -0.54
CA LYS A 59 -9.03 10.46 0.32
C LYS A 59 -7.92 9.85 1.18
N ASN A 60 -6.76 9.58 0.60
CA ASN A 60 -5.57 9.04 1.30
C ASN A 60 -4.84 10.05 2.20
N LYS A 61 -5.20 11.34 2.14
CA LYS A 61 -4.78 12.38 3.10
C LYS A 61 -5.75 12.44 4.29
N LYS A 62 -7.07 12.37 4.02
CA LYS A 62 -8.11 12.36 5.05
C LYS A 62 -8.07 11.10 5.92
N SER A 63 -7.92 9.91 5.34
CA SER A 63 -7.92 8.63 6.09
C SER A 63 -6.72 8.42 7.03
N ARG A 64 -5.74 9.33 7.05
CA ARG A 64 -4.64 9.34 8.03
C ARG A 64 -4.97 10.14 9.30
N TYR A 65 -6.02 10.95 9.24
CA TYR A 65 -6.66 11.56 10.39
C TYR A 65 -7.99 10.85 10.64
N ASN A 66 -7.99 9.89 11.56
CA ASN A 66 -9.23 9.55 12.26
C ASN A 66 -9.51 10.73 13.20
N PRO A 67 -10.60 11.50 13.02
CA PRO A 67 -11.04 12.42 14.06
C PRO A 67 -11.60 11.57 15.19
N THR A 68 -11.01 11.65 16.38
CA THR A 68 -11.69 11.19 17.59
C THR A 68 -12.97 12.00 17.70
N ILE A 69 -14.13 11.36 17.55
CA ILE A 69 -15.41 12.05 17.73
C ILE A 69 -15.65 12.13 19.22
N GLU A 70 -15.21 13.24 19.82
CA GLU A 70 -15.52 13.62 21.19
C GLU A 70 -17.00 14.01 21.26
N VAL A 71 -17.86 13.00 21.44
CA VAL A 71 -19.27 13.19 21.76
C VAL A 71 -19.35 13.54 23.25
N GLU A 72 -19.32 14.83 23.55
CA GLU A 72 -19.77 15.32 24.86
C GLU A 72 -21.29 15.11 24.98
N THR A 73 -21.67 14.03 25.66
CA THR A 73 -22.98 13.89 26.30
C THR A 73 -22.77 13.86 27.81
N GLU A 74 -23.34 14.83 28.51
CA GLU A 74 -23.27 14.96 29.98
C GLU A 74 -24.00 13.81 30.70
N SER A 75 -23.40 12.62 30.78
CA SER A 75 -23.64 11.63 31.84
C SER A 75 -22.78 10.36 31.67
N HIS A 76 -21.88 10.14 32.62
CA HIS A 76 -21.22 8.85 32.93
C HIS A 76 -20.45 8.16 31.79
N CYS A 77 -19.12 8.29 31.82
CA CYS A 77 -18.21 7.61 30.90
C CYS A 77 -18.27 6.07 31.06
N ILE A 78 -19.00 5.37 30.20
CA ILE A 78 -18.97 3.90 30.12
C ILE A 78 -18.02 3.49 28.99
N VAL A 79 -16.85 2.96 29.34
CA VAL A 79 -15.87 2.47 28.35
C VAL A 79 -16.36 1.13 27.79
N ILE A 80 -16.91 1.21 26.58
CA ILE A 80 -17.27 0.22 25.54
C ILE A 80 -16.14 -0.48 24.74
N PRO A 81 -15.22 -1.31 25.26
CA PRO A 81 -14.35 -2.08 24.37
C PRO A 81 -15.19 -3.10 23.60
N VAL A 82 -15.36 -2.88 22.29
CA VAL A 82 -16.12 -3.79 21.41
C VAL A 82 -15.28 -5.02 21.06
N SER A 83 -15.04 -5.85 22.07
CA SER A 83 -14.63 -7.25 21.91
C SER A 83 -15.83 -8.05 21.40
N LYS A 84 -15.61 -8.90 20.40
CA LYS A 84 -16.67 -9.76 19.85
C LYS A 84 -17.20 -10.75 20.91
N PRO A 85 -18.51 -10.95 21.05
CA PRO A 85 -19.04 -12.05 21.86
C PRO A 85 -19.12 -13.34 21.03
N GLU A 86 -18.47 -14.40 21.50
CA GLU A 86 -18.75 -15.77 21.06
C GLU A 86 -19.71 -16.48 22.03
N LYS A 87 -20.64 -17.23 21.44
CA LYS A 87 -21.58 -18.21 22.04
C LYS A 87 -21.96 -19.17 20.91
N SER A 88 -22.22 -20.45 21.07
CA SER A 88 -22.12 -21.44 22.16
C SER A 88 -22.37 -22.79 21.44
N GLY A 89 -21.76 -23.94 21.73
CA GLY A 89 -21.24 -24.47 22.99
C GLY A 89 -21.93 -25.83 23.24
N PHE A 90 -21.16 -26.90 23.38
CA PHE A 90 -21.56 -28.24 23.87
C PHE A 90 -20.29 -29.01 24.30
N GLU A 91 -20.43 -30.07 25.10
CA GLU A 91 -19.32 -30.88 25.65
C GLU A 91 -18.54 -31.70 24.56
N GLU A 92 -17.38 -32.32 24.80
CA GLU A 92 -16.73 -32.73 26.06
C GLU A 92 -15.17 -32.81 25.94
N GLU A 93 -14.51 -33.06 27.08
CA GLU A 93 -13.11 -33.48 27.31
C GLU A 93 -12.09 -33.51 26.15
N THR A 94 -11.01 -32.71 26.22
CA THR A 94 -9.66 -33.20 26.60
C THR A 94 -8.57 -32.11 26.65
N LYS A 95 -7.52 -32.44 27.41
CA LYS A 95 -6.31 -31.67 27.74
C LYS A 95 -5.76 -30.69 26.67
N SER A 96 -5.82 -29.40 27.01
CA SER A 96 -4.67 -28.46 27.07
C SER A 96 -3.45 -28.77 26.17
N ARG A 97 -3.30 -28.01 25.06
CA ARG A 97 -2.10 -27.17 24.79
C ARG A 97 -2.16 -26.37 23.46
N ILE A 98 -1.95 -25.06 23.59
CA ILE A 98 -1.18 -24.17 22.70
C ILE A 98 -1.75 -23.87 21.28
N SER A 99 -2.18 -22.61 21.14
CA SER A 99 -2.07 -21.71 19.96
C SER A 99 -2.80 -22.04 18.66
N ASP A 100 -3.56 -21.06 18.19
CA ASP A 100 -4.29 -21.05 16.92
C ASP A 100 -3.36 -21.07 15.69
N SER A 101 -3.80 -21.71 14.60
CA SER A 101 -3.20 -21.55 13.28
C SER A 101 -4.18 -21.85 12.13
N SER A 102 -4.73 -20.78 11.56
CA SER A 102 -5.09 -20.67 10.14
C SER A 102 -5.30 -19.18 9.83
N SER A 103 -4.34 -18.47 9.24
CA SER A 103 -4.03 -18.44 7.79
C SER A 103 -5.22 -17.95 6.93
N ASN A 104 -5.10 -17.01 6.00
CA ASN A 104 -3.98 -16.17 5.50
C ASN A 104 -4.63 -14.98 4.72
N SER A 105 -4.02 -13.90 4.21
CA SER A 105 -2.65 -13.36 4.08
C SER A 105 -2.78 -11.85 3.70
N LEU A 106 -1.78 -10.98 3.47
CA LEU A 106 -0.32 -11.03 3.31
C LEU A 106 0.31 -9.83 4.08
N LEU A 107 1.19 -10.06 5.07
CA LEU A 107 2.13 -9.03 5.54
C LEU A 107 3.33 -9.66 6.29
N TYR A 108 4.53 -9.55 5.70
CA TYR A 108 5.85 -9.85 6.28
C TYR A 108 6.06 -11.19 7.04
N ASN A 109 6.01 -12.32 6.32
CA ASN A 109 6.64 -13.58 6.77
C ASN A 109 7.26 -14.40 5.62
N THR A 110 8.02 -13.76 4.73
CA THR A 110 8.80 -14.46 3.69
C THR A 110 9.98 -15.22 4.29
N ASN A 111 9.70 -16.41 4.83
CA ASN A 111 10.71 -17.37 5.28
C ASN A 111 11.47 -17.97 4.09
N ILE A 112 12.32 -17.16 3.46
CA ILE A 112 13.35 -17.67 2.55
C ILE A 112 14.37 -18.40 3.40
N ALA A 113 14.30 -19.73 3.43
CA ALA A 113 15.38 -20.56 3.93
C ALA A 113 16.67 -20.20 3.15
N PRO A 114 17.76 -19.78 3.82
CA PRO A 114 18.99 -19.44 3.11
C PRO A 114 19.50 -20.64 2.32
N LEU A 115 19.56 -20.53 0.99
CA LEU A 115 20.05 -21.60 0.10
C LEU A 115 21.55 -21.89 0.26
N TYR A 116 22.24 -21.09 1.08
CA TYR A 116 23.64 -21.21 1.46
C TYR A 116 23.79 -20.79 2.92
N SER A 117 24.71 -21.40 3.65
CA SER A 117 25.05 -20.94 5.00
C SER A 117 25.72 -19.56 4.95
N LYS A 118 25.77 -18.88 6.10
CA LYS A 118 26.48 -17.59 6.22
C LYS A 118 27.99 -17.79 5.96
N GLU A 119 28.48 -18.96 6.27
CA GLU A 119 29.84 -19.43 6.14
C GLU A 119 30.21 -19.65 4.66
N ASP A 120 29.32 -20.26 3.86
CA ASP A 120 29.48 -20.42 2.40
C ASP A 120 29.56 -19.06 1.68
N VAL A 121 28.68 -18.12 2.06
CA VAL A 121 28.66 -16.77 1.48
C VAL A 121 29.97 -16.04 1.81
N ASN A 122 30.44 -16.13 3.06
CA ASN A 122 31.72 -15.54 3.48
C ASN A 122 32.92 -16.20 2.77
N ALA A 123 32.90 -17.52 2.56
CA ALA A 123 33.94 -18.25 1.83
C ALA A 123 34.03 -17.77 0.37
N ARG A 124 32.90 -17.68 -0.33
CA ARG A 124 32.84 -17.21 -1.73
C ARG A 124 33.27 -15.74 -1.87
N ILE A 125 32.95 -14.87 -0.90
CA ILE A 125 33.43 -13.47 -0.87
C ILE A 125 34.96 -13.43 -0.66
N LYS A 126 35.51 -14.30 0.20
CA LYS A 126 36.95 -14.40 0.45
C LYS A 126 37.72 -14.94 -0.77
N GLU A 127 37.15 -15.91 -1.48
CA GLU A 127 37.70 -16.46 -2.72
C GLU A 127 37.67 -15.43 -3.86
N ALA A 128 36.54 -14.75 -4.09
CA ALA A 128 36.44 -13.70 -5.10
C ALA A 128 37.45 -12.56 -4.87
N LYS A 129 37.76 -12.23 -3.60
CA LYS A 129 38.81 -11.26 -3.25
C LYS A 129 40.23 -11.81 -3.40
N LYS A 130 40.44 -13.14 -3.34
CA LYS A 130 41.74 -13.77 -3.60
C LYS A 130 42.05 -13.76 -5.10
N ASN A 131 41.05 -13.96 -5.94
CA ASN A 131 41.18 -14.03 -7.40
C ASN A 131 41.27 -12.65 -8.09
N LEU A 132 41.49 -11.58 -7.31
CA LEU A 132 41.59 -10.18 -7.76
C LEU A 132 42.97 -9.57 -7.48
N ARG A 133 44.01 -10.41 -7.36
CA ARG A 133 45.37 -10.04 -6.98
C ARG A 133 46.40 -10.93 -7.68
#